data_AF-A0A2N2VC66-F1
#
_entry.id   AF-A0A2N2VC66-F1
#
_cell.length_a   1.000
_cell.length_b   1.000
_cell.length_c   1.000
_cell.angle_alpha   90.00
_cell.angle_beta   90.00
_cell.angle_gamma   90.00
#
_symmetry.space_group_name_H-M   'P 1'
#
loop_
_entity.id
_entity.type
_entity.pdbx_description
1 polymer ?
#
loop_
_entity_poly.entity_id
_entity_poly.type
_entity_poly.pdbx_seq_one_letter_code
_entity_poly.pdbx_strand_id
1 'polypeptide(L)'
;MTDDQSIEAGLLALTRKLETVGVQFSDMKDIVRHAVLRLHEERREVYLGYWLDEKLRLIDVCELAIGSSTEVIFDTRYIAHRVAAAGAAQAVFVHNHPSGNSLPSPEDRQTAKAIDNALIAIGVFPAAHFVIGNLKAEEIRSGEVVEFVIRKVDVAICSLCGTALNADRERTAATSERLP
;
A
#
# COMPACT_ATOMS: atom_id res chain seq x y z
N MET A 1 -3.06 -8.26 -28.61
CA MET A 1 -2.92 -8.13 -27.15
C MET A 1 -4.17 -8.71 -26.55
N THR A 2 -4.04 -9.77 -25.76
CA THR A 2 -5.17 -10.35 -25.01
C THR A 2 -5.59 -9.41 -23.90
N ASP A 3 -6.86 -9.46 -23.47
CA ASP A 3 -7.41 -8.58 -22.44
C ASP A 3 -6.57 -8.56 -21.15
N ASP A 4 -5.95 -9.70 -20.80
CA ASP A 4 -5.03 -9.84 -19.67
C ASP A 4 -3.80 -8.92 -19.78
N GLN A 5 -3.21 -8.76 -20.98
CA GLN A 5 -2.02 -7.91 -21.19
C GLN A 5 -2.37 -6.42 -21.09
N SER A 6 -3.61 -6.04 -21.42
CA SER A 6 -4.10 -4.66 -21.33
C SER A 6 -4.45 -4.27 -19.90
N ILE A 7 -5.02 -5.20 -19.13
CA ILE A 7 -5.25 -5.02 -17.70
C ILE A 7 -3.93 -4.99 -16.94
N GLU A 8 -3.00 -5.91 -17.23
CA GLU A 8 -1.68 -5.95 -16.60
C GLU A 8 -0.87 -4.68 -16.90
N ALA A 9 -0.91 -4.17 -18.14
CA ALA A 9 -0.29 -2.90 -18.49
C ALA A 9 -0.97 -1.69 -17.81
N GLY A 10 -2.30 -1.73 -17.66
CA GLY A 10 -3.07 -0.70 -16.94
C GLY A 10 -2.79 -0.71 -15.43
N LEU A 11 -2.68 -1.89 -14.83
CA LEU A 11 -2.29 -2.11 -13.44
C LEU A 11 -0.87 -1.61 -13.24
N LEU A 12 0.09 -2.02 -14.09
CA LEU A 12 1.47 -1.58 -14.06
C LEU A 12 1.60 -0.05 -14.23
N ALA A 13 0.81 0.57 -15.12
CA ALA A 13 0.79 2.01 -15.30
C ALA A 13 0.19 2.75 -14.08
N LEU A 14 -0.77 2.15 -13.38
CA LEU A 14 -1.31 2.64 -12.12
C LEU A 14 -0.32 2.43 -10.97
N THR A 15 0.31 1.27 -10.85
CA THR A 15 1.39 0.97 -9.89
C THR A 15 2.55 1.96 -10.05
N ARG A 16 2.94 2.26 -11.29
CA ARG A 16 3.98 3.27 -11.60
C ARG A 16 3.54 4.72 -11.32
N LYS A 17 2.22 4.98 -11.31
CA LYS A 17 1.64 6.26 -10.85
C LYS A 17 1.45 6.31 -9.34
N LEU A 18 1.32 5.17 -8.66
CA LEU A 18 1.25 5.06 -7.20
C LEU A 18 2.64 5.29 -6.58
N GLU A 19 3.73 5.04 -7.31
CA GLU A 19 5.09 5.47 -6.94
C GLU A 19 5.34 6.97 -7.19
N THR A 20 4.32 7.83 -7.07
CA THR A 20 4.49 9.28 -7.22
C THR A 20 5.01 9.88 -5.92
N VAL A 21 6.34 10.06 -5.88
CA VAL A 21 6.99 11.01 -4.96
C VAL A 21 6.18 12.31 -4.94
N GLY A 22 5.86 12.79 -3.74
CA GLY A 22 5.11 14.02 -3.49
C GLY A 22 3.62 13.84 -3.17
N VAL A 23 3.07 12.62 -3.21
CA VAL A 23 1.70 12.36 -2.72
C VAL A 23 1.61 12.75 -1.24
N GLN A 24 0.63 13.60 -0.90
CA GLN A 24 0.35 13.95 0.49
C GLN A 24 -0.78 13.07 1.04
N PHE A 25 -0.48 12.29 2.06
CA PHE A 25 -1.47 11.50 2.77
C PHE A 25 -2.15 12.33 3.87
N SER A 26 -3.43 12.09 4.10
CA SER A 26 -4.18 12.79 5.16
C SER A 26 -3.99 12.10 6.52
N ASP A 27 -3.86 10.77 6.50
CA ASP A 27 -3.72 9.93 7.68
C ASP A 27 -3.01 8.60 7.36
N MET A 28 -2.83 7.75 8.38
CA MET A 28 -2.22 6.42 8.21
C MET A 28 -3.09 5.47 7.36
N LYS A 29 -4.42 5.64 7.37
CA LYS A 29 -5.33 4.78 6.61
C LYS A 29 -5.15 5.01 5.11
N ASP A 30 -4.88 6.24 4.69
CA ASP A 30 -4.54 6.56 3.31
C ASP A 30 -3.25 5.86 2.86
N ILE A 31 -2.23 5.81 3.72
CA ILE A 31 -0.97 5.08 3.44
C ILE A 31 -1.23 3.58 3.31
N VAL A 32 -2.02 3.00 4.23
CA VAL A 32 -2.41 1.59 4.17
C VAL A 32 -3.19 1.29 2.90
N ARG A 33 -4.20 2.10 2.54
CA ARG A 33 -4.96 1.95 1.29
C ARG A 33 -4.04 2.02 0.08
N HIS A 34 -3.06 2.92 0.10
CA HIS A 34 -2.07 3.02 -0.95
C HIS A 34 -1.21 1.74 -1.06
N ALA A 35 -0.78 1.19 0.07
CA ALA A 35 -0.02 -0.06 0.12
C ALA A 35 -0.82 -1.27 -0.36
N VAL A 36 -2.11 -1.34 -0.02
CA VAL A 36 -3.03 -2.41 -0.46
C VAL A 36 -3.09 -2.51 -1.98
N LEU A 37 -3.03 -1.39 -2.71
CA LEU A 37 -3.02 -1.40 -4.18
C LEU A 37 -1.82 -2.14 -4.79
N ARG A 38 -0.71 -2.25 -4.05
CA ARG A 38 0.49 -3.00 -4.46
C ARG A 38 0.53 -4.41 -3.88
N LEU A 39 0.04 -4.58 -2.64
CA LEU A 39 0.30 -5.77 -1.85
C LEU A 39 -0.86 -6.78 -1.81
N HIS A 40 -2.09 -6.40 -2.19
CA HIS A 40 -3.28 -7.24 -1.99
C HIS A 40 -3.23 -8.60 -2.71
N GLU A 41 -2.72 -8.63 -3.94
CA GLU A 41 -2.64 -9.86 -4.76
C GLU A 41 -1.22 -10.45 -4.80
N GLU A 42 -0.29 -9.89 -4.02
CA GLU A 42 1.09 -10.37 -3.99
C GLU A 42 1.15 -11.73 -3.28
N ARG A 43 1.65 -12.74 -4.01
CA ARG A 43 1.71 -14.14 -3.52
C ARG A 43 2.87 -14.40 -2.58
N ARG A 44 3.79 -13.44 -2.45
CA ARG A 44 4.95 -13.49 -1.57
C ARG A 44 4.74 -12.51 -0.42
N GLU A 45 5.38 -12.75 0.71
CA GLU A 45 5.52 -11.71 1.72
C GLU A 45 6.49 -10.65 1.19
N VAL A 46 5.98 -9.43 1.02
CA VAL A 46 6.74 -8.25 0.58
C VAL A 46 6.66 -7.20 1.67
N TYR A 47 7.83 -6.68 2.05
CA TYR A 47 7.96 -5.67 3.09
C TYR A 47 8.31 -4.33 2.45
N LEU A 48 7.48 -3.31 2.67
CA LEU A 48 7.64 -1.96 2.14
C LEU A 48 7.92 -0.97 3.27
N GLY A 49 8.84 -0.04 3.01
CA GLY A 49 9.09 1.14 3.83
C GLY A 49 8.68 2.40 3.08
N TYR A 50 7.79 3.18 3.68
CA TYR A 50 7.32 4.47 3.18
C TYR A 50 8.09 5.58 3.91
N TRP A 51 8.87 6.34 3.16
CA TRP A 51 9.65 7.47 3.68
C TRP A 51 8.84 8.75 3.54
N LEU A 52 8.65 9.47 4.64
CA LEU A 52 7.71 10.58 4.71
C LEU A 52 8.36 11.84 5.29
N ASP A 53 7.90 12.99 4.84
CA ASP A 53 8.19 14.27 5.51
C ASP A 53 7.30 14.48 6.76
N GLU A 54 7.47 15.62 7.43
CA GLU A 54 6.70 15.99 8.63
C GLU A 54 5.18 16.12 8.38
N LYS A 55 4.77 16.31 7.11
CA LYS A 55 3.39 16.54 6.69
C LYS A 55 2.78 15.33 5.99
N LEU A 56 3.35 14.15 6.21
CA LEU A 56 2.94 12.87 5.60
C LEU A 56 3.00 12.90 4.07
N ARG A 57 3.94 13.63 3.49
CA ARG A 57 4.19 13.57 2.05
C ARG A 57 5.20 12.48 1.75
N LEU A 58 4.87 11.67 0.75
CA LEU A 58 5.71 10.59 0.27
C LEU A 58 6.99 11.13 -0.36
N ILE A 59 8.12 10.80 0.23
CA ILE A 59 9.44 11.08 -0.33
C ILE A 59 9.84 9.94 -1.25
N ASP A 60 9.70 8.70 -0.80
CA ASP A 60 10.05 7.49 -1.56
C ASP A 60 9.42 6.25 -0.90
N VAL A 61 9.29 5.16 -1.67
CA VAL A 61 8.86 3.84 -1.20
C VAL A 61 9.98 2.84 -1.50
N CYS A 62 10.49 2.19 -0.46
CA CYS A 62 11.53 1.19 -0.60
C CYS A 62 10.96 -0.21 -0.35
N GLU A 63 11.19 -1.12 -1.27
CA GLU A 63 11.05 -2.55 -1.00
C GLU A 63 12.24 -3.02 -0.16
N LEU A 64 11.96 -3.59 1.01
CA LEU A 64 12.97 -3.97 2.02
C LEU A 64 13.27 -5.46 2.02
N ALA A 65 12.28 -6.28 1.67
CA ALA A 65 12.43 -7.72 1.56
C ALA A 65 11.35 -8.36 0.68
N ILE A 66 11.70 -9.51 0.09
CA ILE A 66 10.80 -10.43 -0.59
C ILE A 66 11.11 -11.86 -0.11
N GLY A 67 10.19 -12.52 0.61
CA GLY A 67 10.39 -13.92 1.05
C GLY A 67 9.79 -14.22 2.43
N SER A 68 9.68 -15.50 2.78
CA SER A 68 9.01 -15.95 4.01
C SER A 68 9.71 -15.45 5.28
N SER A 69 8.92 -14.89 6.19
CA SER A 69 9.20 -14.46 7.56
C SER A 69 10.11 -15.35 8.42
N THR A 70 10.37 -16.60 8.03
CA THR A 70 11.22 -17.55 8.77
C THR A 70 12.73 -17.29 8.68
N GLU A 71 13.25 -16.57 7.68
CA GLU A 71 14.71 -16.36 7.55
C GLU A 71 15.15 -14.97 7.06
N VAL A 72 14.23 -14.03 6.81
CA VAL A 72 14.60 -12.68 6.38
C VAL A 72 15.14 -11.90 7.58
N ILE A 73 16.47 -11.84 7.69
CA ILE A 73 17.15 -10.91 8.59
C ILE A 73 17.01 -9.51 7.98
N PHE A 74 16.11 -8.70 8.54
CA PHE A 74 16.05 -7.28 8.20
C PHE A 74 17.35 -6.60 8.61
N ASP A 75 18.10 -6.11 7.62
CA ASP A 75 19.27 -5.30 7.88
C ASP A 75 18.82 -3.90 8.31
N THR A 76 18.72 -3.70 9.64
CA THR A 76 18.34 -2.41 10.24
C THR A 76 19.32 -1.30 9.88
N ARG A 77 20.59 -1.63 9.57
CA ARG A 77 21.58 -0.65 9.08
C ARG A 77 21.24 -0.22 7.67
N TYR A 78 20.85 -1.16 6.80
CA TYR A 78 20.37 -0.83 5.46
C TYR A 78 19.14 0.07 5.52
N ILE A 79 18.14 -0.28 6.35
CA ILE A 79 16.93 0.54 6.55
C ILE A 79 17.32 1.95 7.03
N ALA A 80 18.08 2.06 8.12
CA ALA A 80 18.52 3.34 8.68
C ALA A 80 19.25 4.20 7.64
N HIS A 81 20.13 3.60 6.84
CA HIS A 81 20.82 4.28 5.75
C HIS A 81 19.84 4.80 4.68
N ARG A 82 18.88 3.97 4.23
CA ARG A 82 17.90 4.35 3.20
C ARG A 82 17.02 5.50 3.67
N VAL A 83 16.51 5.44 4.91
CA VAL A 83 15.65 6.49 5.47
C VAL A 83 16.41 7.80 5.67
N ALA A 84 17.62 7.73 6.22
CA ALA A 84 18.47 8.90 6.41
C ALA A 84 18.86 9.54 5.06
N ALA A 85 19.24 8.73 4.07
CA ALA A 85 19.60 9.22 2.74
C ALA A 85 18.42 9.87 2.01
N ALA A 86 17.19 9.41 2.26
CA ALA A 86 15.98 10.05 1.75
C ALA A 86 15.65 11.39 2.44
N GLY A 87 16.29 11.70 3.58
CA GLY A 87 15.96 12.89 4.38
C GLY A 87 14.57 12.83 4.99
N ALA A 88 14.08 11.62 5.30
CA ALA A 88 12.74 11.44 5.84
C ALA A 88 12.68 11.86 7.31
N ALA A 89 11.58 12.52 7.67
CA ALA A 89 11.26 12.81 9.07
C ALA A 89 10.59 11.62 9.76
N GLN A 90 9.84 10.83 8.98
CA GLN A 90 9.02 9.73 9.49
C GLN A 90 9.08 8.53 8.54
N ALA A 91 8.87 7.33 9.08
CA ALA A 91 8.79 6.10 8.30
C ALA A 91 7.56 5.27 8.69
N VAL A 92 6.86 4.73 7.71
CA VAL A 92 5.79 3.73 7.89
C VAL A 92 6.19 2.44 7.22
N PHE A 93 5.95 1.31 7.88
CA PHE A 93 6.25 -0.01 7.36
C PHE A 93 4.97 -0.79 7.13
N VAL A 94 4.95 -1.55 6.04
CA VAL A 94 3.77 -2.32 5.62
C VAL A 94 4.24 -3.60 4.96
N HIS A 95 3.63 -4.72 5.35
CA HIS A 95 3.85 -5.99 4.66
C HIS A 95 2.56 -6.78 4.55
N ASN A 96 2.47 -7.64 3.54
CA ASN A 96 1.34 -8.56 3.39
C ASN A 96 1.64 -9.93 4.00
N HIS A 97 0.58 -10.59 4.44
CA HIS A 97 0.57 -12.04 4.67
C HIS A 97 -0.24 -12.69 3.55
N PRO A 98 0.36 -13.50 2.65
CA PRO A 98 -0.34 -14.22 1.58
C PRO A 98 -1.44 -15.17 2.09
N SER A 99 -1.39 -15.55 3.38
CA SER A 99 -2.45 -16.31 4.04
C SER A 99 -3.77 -15.54 4.14
N GLY A 100 -3.73 -14.22 4.00
CA GLY A 100 -4.87 -13.32 4.13
C GLY A 100 -5.20 -12.92 5.57
N ASN A 101 -4.48 -13.44 6.56
CA ASN A 101 -4.62 -13.04 7.96
C ASN A 101 -3.76 -11.79 8.26
N SER A 102 -4.32 -10.78 8.92
CA SER A 102 -3.57 -9.56 9.29
C SER A 102 -2.93 -9.63 10.68
N LEU A 103 -3.07 -10.74 11.42
CA LEU A 103 -2.53 -10.83 12.78
C LEU A 103 -0.99 -10.87 12.76
N PRO A 104 -0.30 -9.94 13.45
CA PRO A 104 1.15 -9.93 13.45
C PRO A 104 1.74 -11.11 14.24
N SER A 105 2.74 -11.75 13.64
CA SER A 105 3.51 -12.82 14.27
C SER A 105 4.44 -12.30 15.39
N PRO A 106 5.02 -13.19 16.21
CA PRO A 106 6.08 -12.81 17.15
C PRO A 106 7.30 -12.18 16.45
N GLU A 107 7.68 -12.69 15.28
CA GLU A 107 8.80 -12.22 14.46
C GLU A 107 8.52 -10.83 13.88
N ASP A 108 7.28 -10.56 13.46
CA ASP A 108 6.83 -9.23 13.02
C ASP A 108 7.05 -8.18 14.13
N ARG A 109 6.69 -8.52 15.37
CA ARG A 109 6.85 -7.64 16.53
C ARG A 109 8.32 -7.42 16.90
N GLN A 110 9.13 -8.46 16.83
CA GLN A 110 10.57 -8.36 17.09
C GLN A 110 11.25 -7.47 16.05
N THR A 111 10.89 -7.66 14.77
CA THR A 111 11.38 -6.85 13.65
C THR A 111 11.00 -5.39 13.81
N ALA A 112 9.71 -5.10 14.06
CA ALA A 112 9.23 -3.75 14.27
C ALA A 112 10.00 -3.04 15.40
N LYS A 113 10.23 -3.72 16.52
CA LYS A 113 11.01 -3.18 17.65
C LYS A 113 12.47 -2.90 17.28
N ALA A 114 13.12 -3.77 16.50
CA ALA A 114 14.50 -3.58 16.08
C ALA A 114 14.63 -2.38 15.12
N ILE A 115 13.69 -2.22 14.19
CA ILE A 115 13.62 -1.09 13.27
C ILE A 115 13.36 0.22 14.04
N ASP A 116 12.41 0.23 14.97
CA ASP A 116 12.08 1.40 15.78
C ASP A 116 13.30 1.93 16.51
N ASN A 117 14.04 1.03 17.19
CA ASN A 117 15.27 1.40 17.90
C ASN A 117 16.32 2.02 16.96
N ALA A 118 16.48 1.47 15.75
CA ALA A 118 17.44 1.97 14.77
C ALA A 118 17.05 3.35 14.23
N LEU A 119 15.77 3.56 13.91
CA LEU A 119 15.27 4.85 13.40
C LEU A 119 15.30 5.95 14.46
N ILE A 120 14.90 5.64 15.69
CA ILE A 120 14.96 6.59 16.81
C ILE A 120 16.40 7.04 17.06
N ALA A 121 17.38 6.13 16.97
CA ALA A 121 18.80 6.45 17.15
C ALA A 121 19.34 7.47 16.14
N ILE A 122 18.71 7.60 14.96
CA ILE A 122 19.08 8.56 13.92
C ILE A 122 18.10 9.73 13.80
N GLY A 123 17.15 9.87 14.73
CA GLY A 123 16.20 10.99 14.76
C GLY A 123 15.05 10.89 13.76
N VAL A 124 14.77 9.71 13.22
CA VAL A 124 13.59 9.46 12.37
C VAL A 124 12.47 8.88 13.23
N PHE A 125 11.25 9.39 13.06
CA PHE A 125 10.08 8.88 13.77
C PHE A 125 9.49 7.62 13.11
N PRO A 126 9.50 6.45 13.76
CA PRO A 126 8.83 5.24 13.26
C PRO A 126 7.31 5.34 13.50
N ALA A 127 6.57 5.83 12.50
CA ALA A 127 5.18 6.23 12.65
C ALA A 127 4.22 5.05 12.82
N ALA A 128 4.38 3.97 12.05
CA ALA A 128 3.53 2.77 12.18
C ALA A 128 4.16 1.55 11.49
N HIS A 129 3.74 0.36 11.91
CA HIS A 129 3.97 -0.90 11.19
C HIS A 129 2.64 -1.62 11.00
N PHE A 130 2.27 -1.98 9.77
CA PHE A 130 1.00 -2.64 9.47
C PHE A 130 1.21 -3.98 8.75
N VAL A 131 0.41 -4.97 9.14
CA VAL A 131 0.28 -6.24 8.43
C VAL A 131 -1.01 -6.22 7.61
N ILE A 132 -0.91 -6.42 6.31
CA ILE A 132 -2.03 -6.45 5.36
C ILE A 132 -2.48 -7.89 5.13
N GLY A 133 -3.75 -8.16 5.45
CA GLY A 133 -4.46 -9.37 5.04
C GLY A 133 -5.41 -9.12 3.88
N ASN A 134 -6.42 -9.97 3.73
CA ASN A 134 -7.34 -9.91 2.58
C ASN A 134 -8.23 -8.65 2.57
N LEU A 135 -8.85 -8.31 3.70
CA LEU A 135 -9.86 -7.24 3.80
C LEU A 135 -9.55 -6.22 4.89
N LYS A 136 -8.44 -6.41 5.59
CA LYS A 136 -8.04 -5.55 6.69
C LYS A 136 -6.53 -5.53 6.86
N ALA A 137 -6.04 -4.47 7.47
CA ALA A 137 -4.70 -4.36 7.97
C ALA A 137 -4.73 -4.15 9.49
N GLU A 138 -3.69 -4.61 10.19
CA GLU A 138 -3.57 -4.46 11.64
C GLU A 138 -2.22 -3.83 11.99
N GLU A 139 -2.24 -2.79 12.83
CA GLU A 139 -1.02 -2.12 13.31
C GLU A 139 -0.37 -2.97 14.43
N ILE A 140 0.94 -3.20 14.32
CA ILE A 140 1.66 -4.17 15.14
C ILE A 140 1.71 -3.79 16.64
N ARG A 141 1.77 -2.48 16.95
CA ARG A 141 2.00 -1.92 18.28
C ARG A 141 0.69 -1.61 19.01
N SER A 142 -0.25 -0.95 18.34
CA SER A 142 -1.53 -0.49 18.88
C SER A 142 -2.65 -1.53 18.72
N GLY A 143 -2.52 -2.45 17.76
CA GLY A 143 -3.60 -3.33 17.36
C GLY A 143 -4.73 -2.61 16.61
N GLU A 144 -4.51 -1.37 16.14
CA GLU A 144 -5.49 -0.66 15.33
C GLU A 144 -5.76 -1.43 14.04
N VAL A 145 -7.04 -1.65 13.74
CA VAL A 145 -7.48 -2.34 12.52
C VAL A 145 -8.01 -1.34 11.51
N VAL A 146 -7.53 -1.45 10.28
CA VAL A 146 -8.01 -0.70 9.12
C VAL A 146 -8.69 -1.67 8.17
N GLU A 147 -10.02 -1.62 8.11
CA GLU A 147 -10.79 -2.39 7.13
C GLU A 147 -10.84 -1.67 5.78
N PHE A 148 -10.83 -2.45 4.70
CA PHE A 148 -10.96 -1.93 3.35
C PHE A 148 -11.80 -2.86 2.46
N VAL A 149 -12.50 -2.24 1.52
CA VAL A 149 -13.31 -2.96 0.52
C VAL A 149 -12.65 -2.79 -0.83
N ILE A 150 -12.20 -3.90 -1.41
CA ILE A 150 -11.66 -3.90 -2.78
C ILE A 150 -12.84 -4.19 -3.70
N ARG A 151 -13.42 -3.12 -4.24
CA ARG A 151 -14.42 -3.26 -5.29
C ARG A 151 -13.67 -3.53 -6.59
N LYS A 152 -13.91 -4.69 -7.21
CA LYS A 152 -13.55 -4.87 -8.62
C LYS A 152 -14.24 -3.77 -9.41
N VAL A 153 -13.45 -2.97 -10.11
CA VAL A 153 -13.98 -2.04 -11.11
C VAL A 153 -14.21 -2.87 -12.37
N ASP A 154 -15.47 -3.14 -12.70
CA ASP A 154 -15.81 -3.73 -13.99
C ASP A 154 -15.52 -2.68 -15.07
N VAL A 155 -14.37 -2.79 -15.73
CA VAL A 155 -14.07 -1.98 -16.90
C VAL A 155 -14.87 -2.55 -18.07
N ALA A 156 -16.00 -1.92 -18.39
CA ALA A 156 -16.71 -2.21 -19.63
C ALA A 156 -15.85 -1.71 -20.80
N ILE A 157 -15.29 -2.61 -21.59
CA ILE A 157 -14.57 -2.28 -22.81
C ILE A 157 -15.56 -2.29 -23.97
N CYS A 158 -15.64 -1.19 -24.72
CA CYS A 158 -16.43 -1.16 -25.94
C CYS A 158 -15.84 -2.13 -26.96
N SER A 159 -16.54 -3.21 -27.28
CA SER A 159 -16.10 -4.26 -28.22
C SER A 159 -15.86 -3.78 -29.66
N LEU A 160 -16.33 -2.57 -29.99
CA LEU A 160 -16.16 -1.94 -31.31
C LEU A 160 -14.90 -1.08 -31.44
N CYS A 161 -14.39 -0.49 -30.35
CA CYS A 161 -13.27 0.45 -30.42
C CYS A 161 -12.16 0.27 -29.37
N GLY A 162 -12.31 -0.65 -28.41
CA GLY A 162 -11.30 -0.95 -27.40
C GLY A 162 -11.14 0.12 -26.32
N THR A 163 -11.97 1.16 -26.31
CA THR A 163 -11.91 2.23 -25.30
C THR A 163 -12.66 1.83 -24.03
N ALA A 164 -12.07 2.13 -22.86
CA ALA A 164 -12.72 1.97 -21.56
C ALA A 164 -13.94 2.90 -21.47
N LEU A 165 -15.12 2.33 -21.24
CA LEU A 165 -16.35 3.08 -20.98
C LEU A 165 -16.40 3.41 -19.49
N ASN A 166 -16.43 4.70 -19.14
CA ASN A 166 -16.76 5.13 -17.79
C ASN A 166 -18.24 4.82 -17.50
N ALA A 167 -18.49 3.76 -16.73
CA ALA A 167 -19.83 3.30 -16.37
C ALA A 167 -20.62 4.25 -15.43
N ASP A 168 -20.01 5.35 -14.98
CA ASP A 168 -20.58 6.25 -13.97
C ASP A 168 -21.38 7.45 -14.50
N ARG A 169 -21.66 7.55 -15.81
CA ARG A 169 -22.38 8.72 -16.37
C ARG A 169 -23.86 8.53 -16.71
N GLU A 170 -24.44 7.33 -16.62
CA GLU A 170 -25.82 7.13 -17.10
C GLU A 170 -26.89 6.91 -16.02
N ARG A 171 -26.56 6.94 -14.72
CA ARG A 171 -27.57 6.68 -13.67
C ARG A 171 -28.23 7.93 -13.07
N THR A 172 -27.88 9.14 -13.48
CA THR A 172 -28.47 10.42 -13.01
C THR A 172 -29.33 11.17 -14.04
N ALA A 173 -29.55 10.64 -15.24
CA ALA A 173 -30.34 11.30 -16.29
C ALA A 173 -31.72 10.69 -16.56
N ALA A 174 -32.17 9.70 -15.77
CA ALA A 174 -33.41 8.96 -16.03
C ALA A 174 -34.44 9.01 -14.88
N THR A 175 -34.61 10.17 -14.23
CA THR A 175 -35.80 10.46 -13.39
C THR A 175 -36.09 11.97 -13.36
N SER A 176 -36.40 12.57 -14.51
CA SER A 176 -37.04 13.88 -14.58
C SER A 176 -37.60 14.09 -15.99
N GLU A 177 -38.74 13.48 -16.29
CA GLU A 177 -39.76 13.98 -17.23
C GLU A 177 -40.87 12.94 -17.44
N ARG A 178 -41.98 13.12 -16.71
CA ARG A 178 -43.37 12.92 -17.16
C ARG A 178 -44.32 13.17 -15.98
N LEU A 179 -44.72 14.42 -15.80
CA LEU A 179 -46.10 14.73 -15.40
C LEU A 179 -46.93 14.83 -16.68
N PRO A 180 -48.17 14.32 -16.70
CA PRO A 180 -49.32 15.10 -17.11
C PRO A 180 -49.84 15.98 -15.95
#